data_AF-A0A3D2MDK3-F1
#
_entry.id   AF-A0A3D2MDK3-F1
#
_cell.length_a   1.000
_cell.length_b   1.000
_cell.length_c   1.000
_cell.angle_alpha   90.00
_cell.angle_beta   90.00
_cell.angle_gamma   90.00
#
_symmetry.space_group_name_H-M   'P 1'
#
loop_
_entity.id
_entity.type
_entity.pdbx_description
1 polymer ?
#
loop_
_entity_poly.entity_id
_entity_poly.type
_entity_poly.pdbx_seq_one_letter_code
_entity_poly.pdbx_strand_id
1 'polypeptide(L)'
;KALTIGLDGRFLYVGIGSNSNITERGMAAEVDRAMVWQIDAETGAYKPYATGLRNPTALAIQPGSGQLWAVVNERDELGEDLVPDYLTSVREGGFYGWPYSY
;
A
#
# COMPACT_ATOMS: atom_id res chain seq x y z
N LYS A 1 2.08 9.24 3.36
CA LYS A 1 2.05 8.13 4.35
C LYS A 1 0.65 8.09 4.92
N ALA A 2 0.01 6.92 4.94
CA ALA A 2 -1.34 6.71 5.46
C ALA A 2 -1.30 5.72 6.63
N LEU A 3 -2.22 5.84 7.58
CA LEU A 3 -2.36 4.90 8.69
C LEU A 3 -3.83 4.67 9.02
N THR A 4 -4.21 3.43 9.31
CA THR A 4 -5.50 3.09 9.91
C THR A 4 -5.33 1.99 10.96
N ILE A 5 -6.32 1.83 11.82
CA ILE A 5 -6.34 0.84 12.91
C ILE A 5 -7.42 -0.21 12.64
N GLY A 6 -7.09 -1.48 12.88
CA GLY A 6 -8.05 -2.58 12.83
C GLY A 6 -9.22 -2.39 13.79
N LEU A 7 -10.36 -3.03 13.52
CA LEU A 7 -11.57 -2.89 14.36
C LEU A 7 -11.34 -3.28 15.83
N ASP A 8 -10.45 -4.24 16.07
CA ASP A 8 -10.09 -4.74 17.41
C ASP A 8 -8.94 -3.98 18.05
N GLY A 9 -8.36 -2.99 17.36
CA GLY A 9 -7.21 -2.22 17.83
C GLY A 9 -5.88 -2.97 17.85
N ARG A 10 -5.86 -4.27 17.51
CA ARG A 10 -4.66 -5.10 17.63
C ARG A 10 -3.59 -4.74 16.61
N PHE A 11 -4.02 -4.41 15.39
CA PHE A 11 -3.11 -4.13 14.29
C PHE A 11 -3.30 -2.72 13.73
N LEU A 12 -2.17 -2.06 13.46
CA LEU A 12 -2.09 -0.84 12.67
C LEU A 12 -1.70 -1.20 11.24
N TYR A 13 -2.31 -0.56 10.25
CA TYR A 13 -1.95 -0.70 8.84
C TYR A 13 -1.34 0.60 8.34
N VAL A 14 -0.14 0.53 7.78
CA VAL A 14 0.63 1.72 7.37
C VAL A 14 0.99 1.64 5.90
N GLY A 15 0.56 2.64 5.12
CA GLY A 15 0.87 2.77 3.71
C GLY A 15 2.23 3.41 3.49
N ILE A 16 3.12 2.69 2.80
CA ILE A 16 4.49 3.12 2.47
C ILE A 16 4.61 3.24 0.96
N GLY A 17 4.86 4.46 0.48
CA GLY A 17 5.04 4.75 -0.94
C GLY A 17 6.41 4.33 -1.49
N SER A 18 6.49 4.22 -2.81
CA SER A 18 7.73 4.01 -3.56
C SER A 18 8.75 5.14 -3.30
N ASN A 19 10.01 4.87 -3.61
CA ASN A 19 11.08 5.86 -3.59
C ASN A 19 11.05 6.75 -4.84
N SER A 20 10.57 6.18 -5.94
CA SER A 20 10.69 6.73 -7.28
C SER A 20 9.43 6.43 -8.11
N ASN A 21 9.36 6.96 -9.34
CA ASN A 21 8.16 6.83 -10.16
C ASN A 21 8.04 5.40 -10.72
N ILE A 22 9.12 4.90 -11.34
CA ILE A 22 9.25 3.54 -11.83
C ILE A 22 10.65 2.94 -11.59
N THR A 23 11.08 2.90 -10.33
CA THR A 23 12.31 2.22 -9.90
C THR A 23 13.59 2.81 -10.47
N GLU A 24 13.59 4.11 -10.84
CA GLU A 24 14.73 4.80 -11.47
C GLU A 24 16.00 4.78 -10.62
N ARG A 25 15.84 4.59 -9.31
CA ARG A 25 16.94 4.50 -8.34
C ARG A 25 17.35 3.05 -8.02
N GLY A 26 16.85 2.09 -8.81
CA GLY A 26 17.06 0.66 -8.67
C GLY A 26 16.18 0.02 -7.60
N MET A 27 15.91 -1.28 -7.78
CA MET A 27 15.06 -2.05 -6.85
C MET A 27 15.57 -2.08 -5.41
N ALA A 28 16.88 -1.93 -5.20
CA ALA A 28 17.45 -1.86 -3.85
C ALA A 28 16.94 -0.64 -3.06
N ALA A 29 16.62 0.47 -3.74
CA ALA A 29 16.05 1.66 -3.10
C ALA A 29 14.56 1.52 -2.78
N GLU A 30 13.91 0.48 -3.30
CA GLU A 30 12.49 0.16 -3.16
C GLU A 30 12.23 -0.98 -2.15
N VAL A 31 13.28 -1.47 -1.48
CA VAL A 31 13.12 -2.38 -0.34
C VAL A 31 12.24 -1.72 0.71
N ASP A 32 11.26 -2.49 1.21
CA ASP A 32 10.27 -2.04 2.21
C ASP A 32 9.40 -0.85 1.77
N ARG A 33 9.19 -0.68 0.46
CA ARG A 33 8.36 0.36 -0.14
C ARG A 33 7.29 -0.17 -1.08
N ALA A 34 6.42 0.72 -1.53
CA ALA A 34 5.27 0.41 -2.38
C ALA A 34 4.40 -0.73 -1.79
N MET A 35 4.03 -0.58 -0.53
CA MET A 35 3.38 -1.63 0.25
C MET A 35 2.54 -1.07 1.40
N VAL A 36 1.73 -1.95 1.98
CA VAL A 36 1.12 -1.74 3.29
C VAL A 36 1.80 -2.65 4.29
N TRP A 37 2.26 -2.10 5.41
CA TRP A 37 2.69 -2.87 6.57
C TRP A 37 1.51 -3.15 7.50
N GLN A 38 1.53 -4.31 8.15
CA GLN A 38 0.74 -4.60 9.34
C GLN A 38 1.68 -4.58 10.54
N ILE A 39 1.31 -3.83 11.57
CA ILE A 39 2.10 -3.64 12.79
C ILE A 39 1.23 -4.06 13.97
N ASP A 40 1.73 -4.95 14.82
CA ASP A 40 1.12 -5.27 16.11
C ASP A 40 1.24 -4.06 17.04
N ALA A 41 0.11 -3.54 17.50
CA ALA A 41 0.03 -2.26 18.21
C ALA A 41 0.67 -2.30 19.61
N GLU A 42 0.79 -3.50 20.21
CA GLU A 42 1.35 -3.69 21.55
C GLU A 42 2.87 -3.88 21.47
N THR A 43 3.33 -4.73 20.55
CA THR A 43 4.74 -5.16 20.48
C THR A 43 5.57 -4.35 19.48
N GLY A 44 4.92 -3.68 18.53
CA GLY A 44 5.59 -3.00 17.41
C GLY A 44 6.17 -3.95 16.35
N ALA A 45 5.97 -5.27 16.50
CA ALA A 45 6.36 -6.23 15.48
C ALA A 45 5.59 -5.96 14.19
N TYR A 46 6.27 -5.99 13.04
CA TYR A 46 5.66 -5.67 11.76
C TYR A 46 6.03 -6.66 10.66
N LYS A 47 5.17 -6.71 9.65
CA LYS A 47 5.40 -7.47 8.42
C LYS A 47 4.75 -6.77 7.22
N PRO A 48 5.21 -7.05 5.99
CA PRO A 48 4.43 -6.70 4.79
C PRO A 48 3.05 -7.36 4.84
N TYR A 49 2.00 -6.56 4.73
CA TYR A 49 0.62 -7.03 4.61
C TYR A 49 0.23 -7.22 3.14
N ALA A 50 0.55 -6.24 2.29
CA ALA A 50 0.34 -6.29 0.85
C ALA A 50 1.43 -5.48 0.13
N THR A 51 1.79 -5.85 -1.08
CA THR A 51 2.91 -5.26 -1.84
C THR A 51 2.47 -4.85 -3.25
N GLY A 52 3.32 -4.09 -3.96
CA GLY A 52 3.03 -3.63 -5.32
C GLY A 52 1.96 -2.54 -5.39
N LEU A 53 1.75 -1.80 -4.30
CA LEU A 53 0.89 -0.62 -4.24
C LEU A 53 1.82 0.60 -4.30
N ARG A 54 1.95 1.29 -5.45
CA ARG A 54 2.97 2.37 -5.62
C ARG A 54 2.95 3.38 -4.47
N ASN A 55 1.83 4.06 -4.28
CA ASN A 55 1.65 5.07 -3.24
C ASN A 55 0.27 4.93 -2.57
N PRO A 56 0.08 4.06 -1.56
CA PRO A 56 -1.16 3.96 -0.80
C PRO A 56 -1.30 5.20 0.11
N THR A 57 -1.97 6.24 -0.40
CA THR A 57 -2.05 7.56 0.23
C THR A 57 -3.21 7.72 1.20
N ALA A 58 -4.21 6.85 1.13
CA ALA A 58 -5.26 6.73 2.14
C ALA A 58 -5.54 5.26 2.46
N LEU A 59 -5.83 4.97 3.73
CA LEU A 59 -6.23 3.66 4.22
C LEU A 59 -7.46 3.78 5.12
N ALA A 60 -8.39 2.86 4.99
CA ALA A 60 -9.56 2.79 5.86
C ALA A 60 -10.00 1.35 6.10
N ILE A 61 -10.40 1.04 7.33
CA ILE A 61 -11.13 -0.19 7.63
C ILE A 61 -12.61 0.06 7.41
N GLN A 62 -13.24 -0.73 6.55
CA GLN A 62 -14.67 -0.68 6.32
C GLN A 62 -15.42 -1.18 7.58
N PRO A 63 -16.31 -0.36 8.17
CA PRO A 63 -17.11 -0.79 9.31
C PRO A 63 -17.99 -2.00 8.98
N GLY A 64 -18.19 -2.89 9.95
CA GLY A 64 -18.97 -4.11 9.79
C GLY A 64 -18.21 -5.27 9.15
N SER A 65 -17.56 -5.05 8.00
CA SER A 65 -16.79 -6.12 7.32
C SER A 65 -15.35 -6.26 7.83
N GLY A 66 -14.74 -5.19 8.34
CA GLY A 66 -13.34 -5.16 8.73
C GLY A 66 -12.36 -5.17 7.54
N GLN A 67 -12.87 -5.05 6.31
CA GLN A 67 -12.04 -5.04 5.10
C GLN A 67 -11.18 -3.78 5.04
N LEU A 68 -9.88 -3.94 4.83
CA LEU A 68 -8.96 -2.83 4.55
C LEU A 68 -9.16 -2.35 3.11
N TRP A 69 -9.27 -1.03 2.93
CA TRP A 69 -9.33 -0.36 1.65
C TRP A 69 -8.19 0.64 1.52
N ALA A 70 -7.70 0.82 0.29
CA ALA A 70 -6.66 1.77 -0.05
C ALA A 70 -7.02 2.60 -1.27
N VAL A 71 -6.69 3.89 -1.22
CA VAL A 71 -6.53 4.72 -2.42
C VAL A 71 -5.04 4.77 -2.76
N VAL A 72 -4.70 4.49 -4.01
CA VAL A 72 -3.32 4.38 -4.48
C VAL A 72 -3.08 5.35 -5.62
N ASN A 73 -2.03 6.16 -5.50
CA ASN A 73 -1.56 6.97 -6.63
C ASN A 73 -0.57 6.18 -7.47
N GLU A 74 -0.89 6.00 -8.75
CA GLU A 74 -0.08 5.21 -9.68
C GLU A 74 1.01 6.03 -10.37
N ARG A 75 1.83 5.36 -11.18
CA ARG A 75 2.99 6.00 -11.80
C ARG A 75 2.61 7.11 -12.78
N ASP A 76 3.52 8.05 -12.90
CA ASP A 76 3.46 9.19 -13.80
C ASP A 76 4.06 8.84 -15.18
N GLU A 77 3.83 9.73 -16.15
CA GLU A 77 4.48 9.78 -17.47
C GLU A 77 4.12 8.65 -18.46
N LEU A 78 2.91 8.07 -18.36
CA LEU A 78 2.37 7.12 -19.36
C LEU A 78 1.28 7.71 -20.27
N GLY A 79 1.03 9.01 -20.17
CA GLY A 79 0.00 9.73 -20.92
C GLY A 79 -1.16 10.17 -20.02
N GLU A 80 -2.18 10.77 -20.62
CA GLU A 80 -3.34 11.29 -19.87
C GLU A 80 -4.33 10.19 -19.46
N ASP A 81 -4.29 9.04 -20.14
CA ASP A 81 -5.28 7.96 -19.99
C ASP A 81 -4.74 6.70 -19.26
N LEU A 82 -3.46 6.68 -18.88
CA LEU A 82 -2.81 5.56 -18.21
C LEU A 82 -1.63 6.05 -17.35
N VAL A 83 -1.44 5.58 -16.12
CA VAL A 83 -2.19 4.56 -15.35
C VAL A 83 -3.18 5.28 -14.42
N PRO A 84 -4.44 4.82 -14.29
CA PRO A 84 -5.37 5.44 -13.36
C PRO A 84 -4.94 5.20 -11.91
N ASP A 85 -5.10 6.24 -11.09
CA ASP A 85 -5.22 6.07 -9.65
C ASP A 85 -6.43 5.18 -9.33
N TYR A 86 -6.33 4.37 -8.28
CA TYR A 86 -7.38 3.40 -7.97
C TYR A 86 -7.72 3.31 -6.49
N LEU A 87 -8.97 2.90 -6.25
CA LEU A 87 -9.47 2.45 -4.96
C LEU A 87 -9.58 0.92 -5.01
N THR A 88 -9.00 0.22 -4.03
CA THR A 88 -9.08 -1.24 -3.97
C THR A 88 -9.19 -1.76 -2.54
N SER A 89 -9.81 -2.93 -2.39
CA SER A 89 -9.74 -3.69 -1.16
C SER A 89 -8.37 -4.37 -1.05
N VAL A 90 -7.70 -4.20 0.08
CA VAL A 90 -6.36 -4.74 0.35
C VAL A 90 -6.48 -6.08 1.08
N ARG A 91 -5.82 -7.11 0.56
CA ARG A 91 -5.81 -8.46 1.14
C ARG A 91 -4.40 -8.85 1.57
N GLU A 92 -4.32 -9.58 2.68
CA GLU A 92 -3.05 -10.12 3.16
C GLU A 92 -2.36 -10.98 2.09
N GLY A 93 -1.07 -10.75 1.89
CA GLY A 93 -0.26 -11.43 0.89
C GLY A 93 -0.50 -10.97 -0.55
N GLY A 94 -1.39 -10.01 -0.79
CA GLY A 94 -1.70 -9.51 -2.13
C GLY A 94 -0.51 -8.78 -2.78
N PHE A 95 -0.36 -8.96 -4.09
CA PHE A 95 0.52 -8.18 -4.96
C PHE A 95 -0.32 -7.39 -5.98
N TYR A 96 -0.17 -6.08 -5.99
CA TYR A 96 -1.05 -5.16 -6.73
C TYR A 96 -0.44 -4.59 -8.01
N GLY A 97 0.66 -5.18 -8.48
CA GLY A 97 1.15 -4.98 -9.84
C GLY A 97 2.40 -4.10 -9.94
N TRP A 98 2.48 -2.97 -9.23
CA TRP A 98 3.64 -2.09 -9.33
C TRP A 98 4.94 -2.81 -8.91
N PRO A 99 6.06 -2.70 -9.65
CA PRO A 99 6.29 -1.86 -10.83
C PRO A 99 6.09 -2.58 -12.19
N TYR A 100 5.42 -3.73 -12.22
CA TYR A 100 5.37 -4.61 -13.39
C TYR A 100 4.05 -4.59 -14.16
N SER A 101 2.92 -4.29 -13.49
CA SER A 101 1.57 -4.34 -14.07
C SER A 101 0.72 -3.19 -13.56
N TYR A 102 -0.16 -2.69 -14.44
CA TYR A 102 -0.99 -1.51 -14.27
C TYR A 102 -2.39 -1.73 -14.83
#